data_AF-A0A017RS23-F1
#
_entry.id   AF-A0A017RS23-F1
#
_cell.length_a   1.000
_cell.length_b   1.000
_cell.length_c   1.000
_cell.angle_alpha   90.00
_cell.angle_beta   90.00
_cell.angle_gamma   90.00
#
_symmetry.space_group_name_H-M   'P 1'
#
loop_
_entity.id
_entity.type
_entity.pdbx_description
1 polymer ?
#
loop_
_entity_poly.entity_id
_entity_poly.type
_entity_poly.pdbx_seq_one_letter_code
_entity_poly.pdbx_strand_id
1 'polypeptide(L)'
;MFGKKEVKGLKNNFKLLLKRNFSTGIIKAFGIIIIASYIYFIFKEEYWLLKGLIVALFSNLFNVFDLRPGRCLKLYFVFVLFLSYKSFQWNHNVYVVSIGILMVYYYFDAFGYCMLGDSGSNLLGFIIGMIIVEVFSLEFIKLLFILFALLLLEVYFDRYSYTKLIQRFNMLNFVDRILTERQGSNHVKS
;
A
#
# COMPACT_ATOMS: atom_id res chain seq x y z
N MET A 1 -20.31 16.61 -12.46
CA MET A 1 -19.74 15.36 -13.00
C MET A 1 -18.34 15.17 -12.45
N PHE A 2 -18.22 14.40 -11.37
CA PHE A 2 -16.96 14.14 -10.67
C PHE A 2 -16.15 13.11 -11.45
N GLY A 3 -15.21 13.57 -12.26
CA GLY A 3 -14.40 12.72 -13.13
C GLY A 3 -13.15 13.43 -13.64
N LYS A 4 -12.50 14.23 -12.79
CA LYS A 4 -11.15 14.73 -13.11
C LYS A 4 -10.16 13.64 -12.69
N LYS A 5 -9.29 13.22 -13.63
CA LYS A 5 -8.18 12.28 -13.40
C LYS A 5 -7.58 12.52 -12.02
N GLU A 6 -7.69 11.53 -11.14
CA GLU A 6 -7.17 11.62 -9.78
C GLU A 6 -5.70 12.00 -9.84
N VAL A 7 -5.37 13.13 -9.21
CA VAL A 7 -4.02 13.62 -9.19
C VAL A 7 -3.28 12.82 -8.11
N LYS A 8 -2.60 11.75 -8.52
CA LYS A 8 -1.77 10.92 -7.63
C LYS A 8 -0.49 11.70 -7.23
N GLY A 9 -0.04 11.50 -5.98
CA GLY A 9 1.19 12.10 -5.43
C GLY A 9 0.97 13.10 -4.30
N LEU A 10 1.87 13.08 -3.30
CA LEU A 10 1.81 13.94 -2.11
C LEU A 10 2.00 15.41 -2.44
N LYS A 11 2.89 15.77 -3.35
CA LYS A 11 3.13 17.19 -3.68
C LYS A 11 1.94 17.81 -4.39
N ASN A 12 1.24 17.02 -5.20
CA ASN A 12 0.03 17.46 -5.87
C ASN A 12 -1.16 17.57 -4.89
N ASN A 13 -1.32 16.60 -3.99
CA ASN A 13 -2.29 16.70 -2.90
C ASN A 13 -2.00 17.91 -2.00
N PHE A 14 -0.74 18.14 -1.60
CA PHE A 14 -0.35 19.29 -0.79
C PHE A 14 -0.60 20.63 -1.51
N LYS A 15 -0.31 20.69 -2.81
CA LYS A 15 -0.59 21.86 -3.66
C LYS A 15 -2.10 22.11 -3.84
N LEU A 16 -2.92 21.06 -3.84
CA LEU A 16 -4.39 21.16 -3.87
C LEU A 16 -4.96 21.60 -2.52
N LEU A 17 -4.37 21.11 -1.42
CA LEU A 17 -4.70 21.48 -0.03
C LEU A 17 -4.40 22.97 0.21
N LEU A 18 -3.26 23.47 -0.29
CA LEU A 18 -2.91 24.90 -0.33
C LEU A 18 -3.89 25.75 -1.17
N LYS A 19 -4.58 25.14 -2.13
CA LYS A 19 -5.59 25.78 -2.98
C LYS A 19 -7.03 25.58 -2.49
N ARG A 20 -7.23 25.05 -1.27
CA ARG A 20 -8.55 24.68 -0.67
C ARG A 20 -9.40 23.72 -1.52
N ASN A 21 -8.81 23.03 -2.49
CA ASN A 21 -9.49 22.02 -3.28
C ASN A 21 -9.22 20.66 -2.66
N PHE A 22 -10.15 20.19 -1.82
CA PHE A 22 -10.08 18.86 -1.24
C PHE A 22 -10.18 17.81 -2.35
N SER A 23 -9.10 17.06 -2.57
CA SER A 23 -9.13 15.86 -3.41
C SER A 23 -9.72 14.69 -2.62
N THR A 24 -10.28 13.72 -3.33
CA THR A 24 -10.70 12.43 -2.74
C THR A 24 -9.52 11.74 -2.03
N GLY A 25 -8.30 11.90 -2.55
CA GLY A 25 -7.08 11.37 -1.94
C GLY A 25 -6.76 11.96 -0.56
N ILE A 26 -6.94 13.28 -0.37
CA ILE A 26 -6.76 13.93 0.93
C ILE A 26 -7.78 13.41 1.93
N ILE A 27 -9.05 13.32 1.53
CA ILE A 27 -10.13 12.82 2.40
C ILE A 27 -9.86 11.37 2.83
N LYS A 28 -9.42 10.51 1.90
CA LYS A 28 -9.03 9.12 2.21
C LYS A 28 -7.89 9.07 3.22
N ALA A 29 -6.82 9.85 3.00
CA ALA A 29 -5.67 9.87 3.90
C ALA A 29 -6.05 10.31 5.32
N PHE A 30 -6.81 11.41 5.46
CA PHE A 30 -7.30 11.85 6.77
C PHE A 30 -8.22 10.83 7.43
N GLY A 31 -9.13 10.22 6.67
CA GLY A 31 -10.00 9.16 7.18
C GLY A 31 -9.22 7.98 7.75
N ILE A 32 -8.19 7.53 7.04
CA ILE A 32 -7.33 6.43 7.49
C ILE A 32 -6.53 6.83 8.75
N ILE A 33 -5.95 8.04 8.79
CA ILE A 33 -5.23 8.54 9.99
C ILE A 33 -6.16 8.54 11.20
N ILE A 34 -7.37 9.09 11.06
CA ILE A 34 -8.34 9.18 12.15
C ILE A 34 -8.73 7.79 12.63
N ILE A 35 -9.15 6.90 11.73
CA ILE A 35 -9.60 5.55 12.08
C ILE A 35 -8.47 4.76 12.74
N ALA A 36 -7.27 4.74 12.15
CA ALA A 36 -6.14 4.00 12.68
C ALA A 36 -5.71 4.52 14.05
N SER A 37 -5.55 5.84 14.18
CA SER A 37 -5.17 6.48 15.46
C SER A 37 -6.21 6.20 16.55
N TYR A 38 -7.49 6.24 16.21
CA TYR A 38 -8.59 5.98 17.13
C TYR A 38 -8.62 4.53 17.62
N ILE A 39 -8.32 3.56 16.75
CA ILE A 39 -8.19 2.15 17.14
C ILE A 39 -7.14 2.01 18.24
N TYR A 40 -5.91 2.50 18.01
CA TYR A 40 -4.84 2.42 19.01
C TYR A 40 -5.16 3.21 20.29
N PHE A 41 -5.85 4.34 20.17
CA PHE A 41 -6.28 5.12 21.32
C PHE A 41 -7.27 4.34 22.22
N ILE A 42 -8.28 3.67 21.65
CA ILE A 42 -9.23 2.83 22.42
C ILE A 42 -8.50 1.71 23.17
N PHE A 43 -7.53 1.08 22.51
CA PHE A 43 -6.72 0.03 23.12
C PHE A 43 -5.66 0.55 24.11
N LYS A 44 -5.63 1.88 24.36
CA LYS A 44 -4.69 2.55 25.29
C LYS A 44 -3.22 2.30 24.95
N GLU A 45 -2.94 2.14 23.66
CA GLU A 45 -1.60 1.92 23.15
C GLU A 45 -0.76 3.20 23.22
N GLU A 46 0.50 3.08 23.63
CA GLU A 46 1.44 4.20 23.55
C GLU A 46 1.68 4.62 22.10
N TYR A 47 1.96 5.91 21.91
CA TYR A 47 2.24 6.50 20.60
C TYR A 47 1.12 6.27 19.57
N TRP A 48 -0.13 6.14 20.00
CA TRP A 48 -1.31 5.86 19.16
C TRP A 48 -1.40 6.73 17.90
N LEU A 49 -1.03 8.02 17.99
CA LEU A 49 -1.03 8.93 16.83
C LEU A 49 0.09 8.58 15.83
N LEU A 50 1.29 8.29 16.32
CA LEU A 50 2.43 7.87 15.49
C LEU A 50 2.13 6.55 14.78
N LYS A 51 1.55 5.60 15.53
CA LYS A 51 1.04 4.31 15.02
C LYS A 51 0.02 4.53 13.90
N GLY A 52 -0.97 5.39 14.12
CA GLY A 52 -1.97 5.74 13.11
C GLY A 52 -1.39 6.41 11.86
N LEU A 53 -0.39 7.28 12.02
CA LEU A 53 0.32 7.88 10.88
C LEU A 53 1.06 6.83 10.06
N ILE A 54 1.77 5.90 10.68
CA ILE A 54 2.49 4.82 9.98
C ILE A 54 1.50 3.95 9.18
N VAL A 55 0.35 3.60 9.76
CA VAL A 55 -0.70 2.84 9.05
C VAL A 55 -1.23 3.60 7.82
N ALA A 56 -1.43 4.91 7.95
CA ALA A 56 -1.87 5.74 6.84
C ALA A 56 -0.84 5.83 5.70
N LEU A 57 0.45 5.96 6.05
CA LEU A 57 1.55 5.98 5.07
C LEU A 57 1.67 4.63 4.35
N PHE A 58 1.48 3.50 5.04
CA PHE A 58 1.42 2.19 4.38
C PHE A 58 0.22 2.05 3.44
N SER A 59 -0.95 2.55 3.84
CA SER A 59 -2.14 2.56 2.97
C SER A 59 -1.87 3.34 1.68
N ASN A 60 -1.28 4.53 1.80
CA ASN A 60 -0.88 5.34 0.67
C ASN A 60 0.20 4.65 -0.19
N LEU A 61 1.20 4.02 0.44
CA LEU A 61 2.23 3.24 -0.25
C LEU A 61 1.59 2.17 -1.13
N PHE A 62 0.71 1.33 -0.57
CA PHE A 62 0.05 0.27 -1.32
C PHE A 62 -0.82 0.80 -2.46
N ASN A 63 -1.52 1.93 -2.26
CA ASN A 63 -2.28 2.61 -3.30
C ASN A 63 -1.38 3.15 -4.44
N VAL A 64 -0.14 3.55 -4.12
CA VAL A 64 0.86 3.94 -5.14
C VAL A 64 1.37 2.72 -5.93
N PHE A 65 1.47 1.54 -5.32
CA PHE A 65 1.86 0.31 -6.02
C PHE A 65 0.74 -0.28 -6.89
N ASP A 66 -0.53 0.07 -6.65
CA ASP A 66 -1.71 -0.38 -7.40
C ASP A 66 -1.89 0.40 -8.73
N LEU A 67 -0.86 0.36 -9.57
CA LEU A 67 -0.86 0.99 -10.91
C LEU A 67 -0.91 -0.02 -12.05
N ARG A 68 -0.70 -1.31 -11.76
CA ARG A 68 -0.84 -2.43 -12.71
C ARG A 68 -1.32 -3.68 -11.98
N PRO A 69 -2.03 -4.57 -12.68
CA PRO A 69 -2.57 -5.79 -12.08
C PRO A 69 -1.46 -6.66 -11.46
N GLY A 70 -1.72 -7.24 -10.30
CA GLY A 70 -0.85 -8.15 -9.55
C GLY A 70 0.22 -7.48 -8.69
N ARG A 71 0.43 -6.16 -8.74
CA ARG A 71 1.55 -5.50 -8.03
C ARG A 71 1.29 -5.34 -6.53
N CYS A 72 0.11 -4.83 -6.18
CA CYS A 72 -0.26 -4.55 -4.81
C CYS A 72 -0.25 -5.83 -3.94
N LEU A 73 -0.78 -6.94 -4.50
CA LEU A 73 -0.84 -8.24 -3.84
C LEU A 73 0.54 -8.90 -3.69
N LYS A 74 1.45 -8.75 -4.66
CA LYS A 74 2.83 -9.23 -4.47
C LYS A 74 3.52 -8.53 -3.32
N LEU A 75 3.37 -7.20 -3.24
CA LEU A 75 3.92 -6.43 -2.14
C LEU A 75 3.36 -6.93 -0.81
N TYR A 76 2.05 -7.15 -0.74
CA TYR A 76 1.40 -7.77 0.42
C TYR A 76 2.05 -9.10 0.80
N PHE A 77 2.20 -10.05 -0.12
CA PHE A 77 2.80 -11.36 0.17
C PHE A 77 4.26 -11.27 0.59
N VAL A 78 5.04 -10.34 0.04
CA VAL A 78 6.43 -10.11 0.48
C VAL A 78 6.45 -9.63 1.92
N PHE A 79 5.63 -8.63 2.28
CA PHE A 79 5.55 -8.17 3.66
C PHE A 79 5.10 -9.29 4.61
N VAL A 80 4.05 -10.03 4.24
CA VAL A 80 3.59 -11.17 5.03
C VAL A 80 4.73 -12.17 5.21
N LEU A 81 5.44 -12.58 4.15
CA LEU A 81 6.55 -13.54 4.25
C LEU A 81 7.65 -13.08 5.23
N PHE A 82 8.04 -11.80 5.17
CA PHE A 82 9.06 -11.24 6.08
C PHE A 82 8.56 -11.07 7.52
N LEU A 83 7.26 -10.87 7.72
CA LEU A 83 6.65 -10.65 9.03
C LEU A 83 6.19 -11.97 9.69
N SER A 84 6.16 -13.08 8.95
CA SER A 84 5.42 -14.31 9.30
C SER A 84 5.97 -15.18 10.44
N TYR A 85 7.09 -14.88 11.10
CA TYR A 85 7.73 -15.92 11.93
C TYR A 85 7.54 -15.82 13.45
N LYS A 86 7.29 -14.65 14.06
CA LYS A 86 7.35 -14.57 15.55
C LYS A 86 6.43 -13.59 16.30
N SER A 87 5.68 -12.70 15.67
CA SER A 87 5.20 -11.49 16.38
C SER A 87 3.73 -11.12 16.27
N PHE A 88 2.84 -11.99 15.81
CA PHE A 88 1.41 -11.67 15.84
C PHE A 88 0.85 -11.89 17.25
N GLN A 89 0.53 -10.80 17.96
CA GLN A 89 -0.26 -10.85 19.19
C GLN A 89 -1.75 -11.02 18.85
N TRP A 90 -2.18 -10.54 17.69
CA TRP A 90 -3.54 -10.67 17.19
C TRP A 90 -3.79 -12.04 16.53
N ASN A 91 -5.05 -12.46 16.56
CA ASN A 91 -5.53 -13.81 16.23
C ASN A 91 -4.99 -14.32 14.87
N HIS A 92 -4.01 -15.24 14.91
CA HIS A 92 -3.29 -15.79 13.74
C HIS A 92 -4.23 -16.24 12.61
N ASN A 93 -5.41 -16.73 12.98
CA ASN A 93 -6.45 -17.19 12.06
C ASN A 93 -6.89 -16.11 11.06
N VAL A 94 -6.95 -14.84 11.44
CA VAL A 94 -7.39 -13.75 10.55
C VAL A 94 -6.39 -13.56 9.41
N TYR A 95 -5.09 -13.67 9.70
CA TYR A 95 -4.03 -13.53 8.71
C TYR A 95 -3.96 -14.74 7.76
N VAL A 96 -4.14 -15.95 8.28
CA VAL A 96 -4.18 -17.16 7.44
C VAL A 96 -5.36 -17.11 6.48
N VAL A 97 -6.54 -16.70 6.97
CA VAL A 97 -7.73 -16.53 6.11
C VAL A 97 -7.52 -15.42 5.07
N SER A 98 -6.92 -14.29 5.44
CA SER A 98 -6.64 -13.22 4.48
C SER A 98 -5.66 -13.66 3.39
N ILE A 99 -4.61 -14.41 3.75
CA ILE A 99 -3.66 -14.98 2.78
C ILE A 99 -4.39 -15.90 1.79
N GLY A 100 -5.24 -16.80 2.29
CA GLY A 100 -5.99 -17.73 1.45
C GLY A 100 -6.90 -17.03 0.43
N ILE A 101 -7.68 -16.04 0.88
CA ILE A 101 -8.56 -15.25 0.01
C ILE A 101 -7.76 -14.47 -1.03
N LEU A 102 -6.67 -13.82 -0.59
CA LEU A 102 -5.85 -12.98 -1.46
C LEU A 102 -5.04 -13.81 -2.47
N MET A 103 -4.70 -15.06 -2.17
CA MET A 103 -4.06 -15.97 -3.15
C MET A 103 -4.99 -16.29 -4.32
N VAL A 104 -6.27 -16.57 -4.04
CA VAL A 104 -7.28 -16.79 -5.08
C VAL A 104 -7.50 -15.53 -5.88
N TYR A 105 -7.65 -14.39 -5.21
CA TYR A 105 -7.83 -13.10 -5.88
C TYR A 105 -6.61 -12.73 -6.74
N TYR A 106 -5.40 -13.02 -6.26
CA TYR A 106 -4.15 -12.75 -6.98
C TYR A 106 -4.10 -13.45 -8.33
N TYR A 107 -4.71 -14.63 -8.48
CA TYR A 107 -4.83 -15.26 -9.79
C TYR A 107 -5.54 -14.32 -10.77
N PHE A 108 -6.76 -13.88 -10.45
CA PHE A 108 -7.56 -13.02 -11.32
C PHE A 108 -6.93 -11.63 -11.54
N ASP A 109 -6.34 -11.05 -10.49
CA ASP A 109 -5.65 -9.77 -10.55
C ASP A 109 -4.37 -9.88 -11.40
N ALA A 110 -3.59 -10.96 -11.29
CA ALA A 110 -2.37 -11.15 -12.09
C ALA A 110 -2.65 -11.33 -13.59
N PHE A 111 -3.79 -11.91 -13.96
CA PHE A 111 -4.22 -12.02 -15.36
C PHE A 111 -4.90 -10.73 -15.89
N GLY A 112 -5.06 -9.71 -15.05
CA GLY A 112 -5.67 -8.44 -15.43
C GLY A 112 -7.18 -8.51 -15.64
N TYR A 113 -7.85 -9.56 -15.14
CA TYR A 113 -9.31 -9.65 -15.17
C TYR A 113 -9.96 -8.67 -14.18
N CYS A 114 -9.25 -8.34 -13.11
CA CYS A 114 -9.63 -7.32 -12.15
C CYS A 114 -8.40 -6.49 -11.73
N MET A 115 -8.68 -5.34 -11.14
CA MET A 115 -7.69 -4.56 -10.40
C MET A 115 -8.24 -4.37 -8.99
N LEU A 116 -7.37 -4.45 -7.99
CA LEU A 116 -7.69 -4.23 -6.58
C LEU A 116 -8.40 -2.87 -6.35
N GLY A 117 -7.96 -1.85 -7.09
CA GLY A 117 -8.45 -0.49 -7.02
C GLY A 117 -8.06 0.20 -5.71
N ASP A 118 -8.39 1.49 -5.63
CA ASP A 118 -8.06 2.35 -4.49
C ASP A 118 -8.57 1.79 -3.15
N SER A 119 -9.75 1.17 -3.11
CA SER A 119 -10.31 0.64 -1.85
C SER A 119 -9.53 -0.58 -1.38
N GLY A 120 -9.27 -1.54 -2.27
CA GLY A 120 -8.56 -2.76 -1.92
C GLY A 120 -7.09 -2.51 -1.58
N SER A 121 -6.42 -1.64 -2.33
CA SER A 121 -5.01 -1.29 -2.08
C SER A 121 -4.82 -0.54 -0.76
N ASN A 122 -5.68 0.44 -0.46
CA ASN A 122 -5.65 1.11 0.85
C ASN A 122 -5.93 0.10 1.99
N LEU A 123 -6.86 -0.84 1.81
CA LEU A 123 -7.16 -1.86 2.82
C LEU A 123 -5.98 -2.80 3.06
N LEU A 124 -5.29 -3.26 2.01
CA LEU A 124 -4.09 -4.09 2.18
C LEU A 124 -2.96 -3.34 2.88
N GLY A 125 -2.73 -2.07 2.50
CA GLY A 125 -1.74 -1.24 3.18
C GLY A 125 -2.11 -0.94 4.62
N PHE A 126 -3.40 -0.77 4.92
CA PHE A 126 -3.90 -0.64 6.29
C PHE A 126 -3.55 -1.88 7.12
N ILE A 127 -3.86 -3.08 6.62
CA ILE A 127 -3.56 -4.35 7.30
C ILE A 127 -2.05 -4.48 7.53
N ILE A 128 -1.21 -4.27 6.50
CA ILE A 128 0.24 -4.36 6.65
C ILE A 128 0.78 -3.32 7.63
N GLY A 129 0.27 -2.10 7.60
CA GLY A 129 0.65 -1.05 8.54
C GLY A 129 0.32 -1.43 9.98
N MET A 130 -0.86 -2.02 10.22
CA MET A 130 -1.25 -2.51 11.54
C MET A 130 -0.29 -3.60 12.02
N ILE A 131 0.02 -4.58 11.18
CA ILE A 131 0.97 -5.66 11.51
C ILE A 131 2.34 -5.09 11.86
N ILE A 132 2.89 -4.19 11.05
CA ILE A 132 4.24 -3.64 11.26
C ILE A 132 4.29 -2.87 12.58
N VAL A 133 3.28 -2.04 12.85
CA VAL A 133 3.21 -1.30 14.10
C VAL A 133 3.10 -2.26 15.29
N GLU A 134 2.34 -3.35 15.18
CA GLU A 134 2.21 -4.36 16.23
C GLU A 134 3.55 -5.05 16.52
N VAL A 135 4.26 -5.47 15.46
CA VAL A 135 5.56 -6.16 15.54
C VAL A 135 6.65 -5.27 16.16
N PHE A 136 6.62 -3.96 15.89
CA PHE A 136 7.62 -2.99 16.38
C PHE A 136 7.09 -2.06 17.49
N SER A 137 5.94 -2.39 18.08
CA SER A 137 5.09 -1.49 18.90
C SER A 137 5.75 -0.89 20.14
N LEU A 138 6.76 -1.55 20.69
CA LEU A 138 7.37 -1.20 21.98
C LEU A 138 8.57 -0.26 21.88
N GLU A 139 9.05 0.06 20.67
CA GLU A 139 10.27 0.83 20.49
C GLU A 139 10.02 2.13 19.73
N PHE A 140 9.86 3.22 20.46
CA PHE A 140 9.62 4.56 19.91
C PHE A 140 10.60 4.94 18.79
N ILE A 141 11.89 4.62 18.97
CA ILE A 141 12.95 4.90 17.98
C ILE A 141 12.71 4.11 16.69
N LYS A 142 12.26 2.85 16.77
CA LYS A 142 11.92 2.03 15.59
C LYS A 142 10.71 2.59 14.86
N LEU A 143 9.68 3.03 15.59
CA LEU A 143 8.50 3.67 14.99
C LEU A 143 8.87 4.96 14.25
N LEU A 144 9.73 5.81 14.85
CA LEU A 144 10.25 7.00 14.17
C LEU A 144 11.08 6.67 12.93
N PHE A 145 11.93 5.65 13.00
CA PHE A 145 12.71 5.20 11.85
C PHE A 145 11.80 4.74 10.70
N ILE A 146 10.78 3.93 11.00
CA ILE A 146 9.79 3.47 10.02
C ILE A 146 9.02 4.64 9.42
N LEU A 147 8.53 5.57 10.25
CA LEU A 147 7.84 6.77 9.78
C LEU A 147 8.71 7.57 8.82
N PHE A 148 9.96 7.84 9.19
CA PHE A 148 10.88 8.63 8.38
C PHE A 148 11.23 7.91 7.07
N ALA A 149 11.48 6.60 7.10
CA ALA A 149 11.73 5.79 5.91
C ALA A 149 10.52 5.83 4.95
N LEU A 150 9.30 5.73 5.47
CA LEU A 150 8.08 5.84 4.66
C LEU A 150 7.92 7.22 4.03
N LEU A 151 8.14 8.29 4.79
CA LEU A 151 8.10 9.66 4.27
C LEU A 151 9.14 9.89 3.16
N LEU A 152 10.35 9.35 3.32
CA LEU A 152 11.37 9.40 2.27
C LEU A 152 10.95 8.64 1.01
N LEU A 153 10.40 7.43 1.17
CA LEU A 153 9.86 6.64 0.06
C LEU A 153 8.73 7.38 -0.66
N GLU A 154 7.83 7.98 0.09
CA GLU A 154 6.72 8.77 -0.40
C GLU A 154 7.18 9.98 -1.23
N VAL A 155 8.15 10.75 -0.73
CA VAL A 155 8.77 11.86 -1.47
C VAL A 155 9.48 11.35 -2.72
N TYR A 156 10.16 10.21 -2.62
CA TYR A 156 10.86 9.60 -3.74
C TYR A 156 9.90 9.19 -4.87
N PHE A 157 8.80 8.52 -4.54
CA PHE A 157 7.78 8.11 -5.51
C PHE A 157 7.00 9.29 -6.11
N ASP A 158 6.88 10.39 -5.38
CA ASP A 158 6.29 11.63 -5.89
C ASP A 158 7.23 12.37 -6.87
N ARG A 159 8.55 12.33 -6.65
CA ARG A 159 9.56 13.00 -7.50
C ARG A 159 9.90 12.23 -8.77
N TYR A 160 9.98 10.90 -8.69
CA TYR A 160 10.33 10.05 -9.82
C TYR A 160 9.10 9.28 -10.27
N SER A 161 8.46 9.73 -11.35
CA SER A 161 7.29 9.07 -11.93
C SER A 161 7.54 7.56 -12.03
N TYR A 162 6.78 6.79 -11.24
CA TYR A 162 6.97 5.38 -10.91
C TYR A 162 7.37 4.48 -12.09
N THR A 163 6.81 4.77 -13.26
CA THR A 163 7.04 4.06 -14.52
C THR A 163 8.49 4.10 -14.99
N LYS A 164 9.23 5.19 -14.72
CA LYS A 164 10.65 5.33 -15.09
C LYS A 164 11.60 4.62 -14.12
N LEU A 165 11.16 4.37 -12.88
CA LEU A 165 12.01 3.78 -11.85
C LEU A 165 12.07 2.25 -11.95
N ILE A 166 10.91 1.63 -12.19
CA ILE A 166 10.80 0.18 -12.43
C ILE A 166 11.59 -0.23 -13.68
N GLN A 167 11.60 0.62 -14.71
CA GLN A 167 12.40 0.40 -15.92
C GLN A 167 13.92 0.43 -15.67
N ARG A 168 14.37 0.99 -14.55
CA ARG A 168 15.79 1.20 -14.23
C ARG A 168 16.38 0.11 -13.33
N PHE A 169 15.56 -0.63 -12.57
CA PHE A 169 16.00 -1.77 -11.75
C PHE A 169 15.71 -3.10 -12.46
N ASN A 170 16.75 -3.74 -13.02
CA ASN A 170 16.65 -4.97 -13.81
C ASN A 170 15.90 -6.12 -13.13
N MET A 171 15.93 -6.25 -11.80
CA MET A 171 15.25 -7.32 -11.08
C MET A 171 13.72 -7.14 -11.05
N LEU A 172 13.24 -5.90 -10.91
CA LEU A 172 11.82 -5.55 -11.02
C LEU A 172 11.34 -5.61 -12.47
N ASN A 173 12.19 -5.25 -13.43
CA ASN A 173 11.92 -5.35 -14.87
C ASN A 173 11.86 -6.81 -15.37
N PHE A 174 12.66 -7.71 -14.78
CA PHE A 174 12.63 -9.15 -15.08
C PHE A 174 11.32 -9.80 -14.59
N VAL A 175 10.89 -9.45 -13.37
CA VAL A 175 9.58 -9.85 -12.84
C VAL A 175 8.43 -9.22 -13.65
N ASP A 176 8.54 -7.95 -14.08
CA ASP A 176 7.55 -7.29 -14.95
C ASP A 176 7.49 -7.98 -16.35
N ARG A 177 8.63 -8.38 -16.93
CA ARG A 177 8.71 -8.99 -18.28
C ARG A 177 8.25 -10.45 -18.36
N ILE A 178 8.66 -11.31 -17.43
CA ILE A 178 8.17 -12.70 -17.35
C ILE A 178 6.64 -12.76 -17.30
N LEU A 179 6.01 -11.69 -16.81
CA LEU A 179 4.56 -11.62 -16.58
C LEU A 179 3.80 -10.88 -17.69
N THR A 180 4.46 -10.13 -18.57
CA THR A 180 3.80 -9.41 -19.69
C THR A 180 3.94 -10.15 -21.03
N GLU A 181 4.97 -10.98 -21.22
CA GLU A 181 5.21 -11.66 -22.52
C GLU A 181 4.15 -12.69 -22.92
N ARG A 182 3.25 -13.11 -22.01
CA ARG A 182 2.06 -13.89 -22.39
C ARG A 182 0.96 -13.07 -23.08
N GLN A 183 1.07 -11.75 -23.15
CA GLN A 183 0.12 -10.89 -23.84
C GLN A 183 0.44 -10.67 -25.33
N GLY A 184 1.61 -11.09 -25.82
CA GLY A 184 2.02 -10.88 -27.21
C GLY A 184 1.58 -11.95 -28.21
N SER A 185 1.28 -13.19 -27.78
CA SER A 185 1.03 -14.29 -28.73
C SER A 185 -0.43 -14.66 -28.97
N ASN A 186 -1.37 -14.17 -28.14
CA ASN A 186 -2.76 -14.68 -28.17
C ASN A 186 -3.81 -13.68 -28.66
N HIS A 187 -3.43 -12.47 -29.10
CA HIS A 187 -4.34 -11.52 -29.74
C HIS A 187 -4.02 -11.24 -31.22
N VAL A 188 -3.14 -12.03 -31.83
CA VAL A 188 -2.96 -12.07 -33.29
C VAL A 188 -3.21 -13.50 -33.76
N LYS A 189 -4.47 -13.94 -33.68
CA LYS A 189 -5.08 -15.05 -34.44
C LYS A 189 -6.49 -15.34 -33.90
N SER A 190 -7.46 -14.56 -34.39
CA SER A 190 -8.82 -15.02 -34.68
C SER A 190 -9.49 -13.97 -35.57
#